data_AF-A0A7C3XPZ8-F1
#
_entry.id   AF-A0A7C3XPZ8-F1
#
_cell.length_a   1.000
_cell.length_b   1.000
_cell.length_c   1.000
_cell.angle_alpha   90.00
_cell.angle_beta   90.00
_cell.angle_gamma   90.00
#
_symmetry.space_group_name_H-M   'P 1'
#
loop_
_entity.id
_entity.type
_entity.pdbx_description
1 polymer ?
#
loop_
_entity_poly.entity_id
_entity_poly.type
_entity_poly.pdbx_seq_one_letter_code
_entity_poly.pdbx_strand_id
1 'polypeptide(L)'
;MEKIDKFIAAACYLPFISIIAIIAGLIKKASNAFVIYHVRNGIALFLLSFISIFSFAVPVIGGFIWLIFLAVDAYGIYLSIKGLTNFIPIVTPLGKIIPVEKIYAVLTGKPFPQQTILQSSSQNTQSSQQIIQSQQQNTQSPQQTPQSADTAQQEQSTQNQSSNK
;
A
#
# COMPACT_ATOMS: atom_id res chain seq x y z
N MET A 1 -6.81 10.71 18.36
CA MET A 1 -6.78 9.24 18.53
C MET A 1 -6.66 8.93 20.01
N GLU A 2 -7.56 8.12 20.57
CA GLU A 2 -7.55 7.84 22.01
C GLU A 2 -6.35 6.95 22.39
N LYS A 3 -5.85 7.10 23.61
CA LYS A 3 -4.75 6.27 24.13
C LYS A 3 -5.11 4.77 24.10
N ILE A 4 -6.38 4.45 24.36
CA ILE A 4 -6.88 3.08 24.34
C ILE A 4 -6.85 2.46 22.93
N ASP A 5 -7.11 3.23 21.88
CA ASP A 5 -7.08 2.74 20.50
C ASP A 5 -5.66 2.33 20.11
N LYS A 6 -4.67 3.16 20.48
CA LYS A 6 -3.24 2.89 20.27
C LYS A 6 -2.78 1.65 21.00
N PHE A 7 -3.24 1.48 22.25
CA PHE A 7 -2.90 0.30 23.05
C PHE A 7 -3.49 -0.98 22.47
N ILE A 8 -4.77 -0.97 22.09
CA ILE A 8 -5.42 -2.13 21.44
C ILE A 8 -4.72 -2.46 20.12
N ALA A 9 -4.40 -1.46 19.30
CA ALA A 9 -3.67 -1.66 18.05
C ALA A 9 -2.29 -2.26 18.28
N ALA A 10 -1.51 -1.75 19.25
CA ALA A 10 -0.20 -2.29 19.58
C ALA A 10 -0.27 -3.73 20.11
N ALA A 11 -1.27 -4.04 20.95
CA ALA A 11 -1.45 -5.36 21.53
C ALA A 11 -1.78 -6.44 20.48
N CYS A 12 -2.28 -6.07 19.29
CA CYS A 12 -2.50 -7.00 18.18
C CYS A 12 -1.20 -7.64 17.64
N TYR A 13 -0.04 -7.03 17.92
CA TYR A 13 1.28 -7.50 17.49
C TYR A 13 2.04 -8.27 18.59
N LEU A 14 1.45 -8.46 19.77
CA LEU A 14 2.07 -9.24 20.83
C LEU A 14 1.63 -10.71 20.67
N PRO A 15 2.51 -11.66 20.35
CA PRO A 15 2.12 -13.01 19.93
C PRO A 15 1.16 -13.71 20.91
N PHE A 16 1.41 -13.60 22.22
CA PHE A 16 0.60 -14.24 23.26
C PHE A 16 -0.74 -13.53 23.55
N ILE A 17 -0.82 -12.23 23.31
CA ILE A 17 -2.00 -11.40 23.65
C ILE A 17 -2.82 -11.05 22.38
N SER A 18 -2.25 -11.29 21.21
CA SER A 18 -2.74 -10.90 19.89
C SER A 18 -4.21 -11.28 19.69
N ILE A 19 -4.60 -12.54 19.94
CA ILE A 19 -6.00 -12.98 19.78
C ILE A 19 -6.96 -12.16 20.64
N ILE A 20 -6.63 -11.96 21.92
CA ILE A 20 -7.50 -11.23 22.84
C ILE A 20 -7.62 -9.77 22.37
N ALA A 21 -6.51 -9.16 21.97
CA ALA A 21 -6.50 -7.79 21.44
C ALA A 21 -7.28 -7.67 20.13
N ILE A 22 -7.15 -8.63 19.23
CA ILE A 22 -7.88 -8.72 17.95
C ILE A 22 -9.39 -8.79 18.21
N ILE A 23 -9.82 -9.71 19.09
CA ILE A 23 -11.24 -9.86 19.44
C ILE A 23 -11.75 -8.59 20.12
N ALA A 24 -11.00 -8.02 21.07
CA ALA A 24 -11.36 -6.77 21.72
C ALA A 24 -11.46 -5.60 20.74
N GLY A 25 -10.53 -5.51 19.78
CA GLY A 25 -10.54 -4.51 18.72
C GLY A 25 -11.73 -4.64 17.79
N LEU A 26 -12.05 -5.87 17.37
CA LEU A 26 -13.23 -6.17 16.56
C LEU A 26 -14.52 -5.82 17.29
N ILE A 27 -14.68 -6.21 18.56
CA ILE A 27 -15.96 -6.01 19.27
C ILE A 27 -16.13 -4.55 19.73
N LYS A 28 -15.10 -3.97 20.34
CA LYS A 28 -15.21 -2.67 21.03
C LYS A 28 -14.90 -1.48 20.12
N LYS A 29 -14.18 -1.69 19.02
CA LYS A 29 -13.62 -0.62 18.17
C LYS A 29 -13.82 -0.88 16.68
N ALA A 30 -14.86 -1.64 16.30
CA ALA A 30 -15.20 -1.95 14.90
C ALA A 30 -15.33 -0.71 13.98
N SER A 31 -15.84 0.40 14.50
CA SER A 31 -16.00 1.65 13.75
C SER A 31 -14.70 2.41 13.53
N ASN A 32 -13.63 2.06 14.24
CA ASN A 32 -12.35 2.77 14.16
C ASN A 32 -11.45 2.15 13.08
N ALA A 33 -11.31 2.85 11.96
CA ALA A 33 -10.49 2.41 10.82
C ALA A 33 -9.02 2.14 11.18
N PHE A 34 -8.44 2.93 12.10
CA PHE A 34 -7.07 2.74 12.57
C PHE A 34 -6.92 1.41 13.32
N VAL A 35 -7.83 1.12 14.26
CA VAL A 35 -7.79 -0.14 15.02
C VAL A 35 -8.02 -1.32 14.06
N ILE A 36 -8.97 -1.22 13.15
CA ILE A 36 -9.26 -2.29 12.18
C ILE A 36 -8.11 -2.54 11.21
N TYR A 37 -7.36 -1.52 10.82
CA TYR A 37 -6.13 -1.67 10.04
C TYR A 37 -5.10 -2.54 10.78
N HIS A 38 -4.85 -2.25 12.06
CA HIS A 38 -3.92 -3.02 12.88
C HIS A 38 -4.45 -4.42 13.24
N VAL A 39 -5.76 -4.58 13.43
CA VAL A 39 -6.39 -5.90 13.60
C VAL A 39 -6.17 -6.78 12.38
N ARG A 40 -6.39 -6.27 11.15
CA ARG A 40 -6.15 -7.03 9.90
C ARG A 40 -4.69 -7.50 9.80
N ASN A 41 -3.75 -6.59 10.05
CA ASN A 41 -2.33 -6.92 10.03
C ASN A 41 -1.94 -7.90 11.15
N GLY A 42 -2.52 -7.76 12.34
CA GLY A 42 -2.31 -8.65 13.47
C GLY A 42 -2.80 -10.07 13.19
N ILE A 43 -3.98 -10.24 12.58
CA ILE A 43 -4.48 -11.56 12.16
C ILE A 43 -3.54 -12.16 11.10
N ALA A 44 -3.09 -11.38 10.12
CA ALA A 44 -2.16 -11.85 9.09
C ALA A 44 -0.83 -12.34 9.70
N LEU A 45 -0.24 -11.56 10.60
CA LEU A 45 0.98 -11.94 11.31
C LEU A 45 0.79 -13.15 12.20
N PHE A 46 -0.34 -13.23 12.90
CA PHE A 46 -0.69 -14.38 13.73
C PHE A 46 -0.77 -15.67 12.90
N LEU A 47 -1.44 -15.64 11.75
CA LEU A 47 -1.50 -16.79 10.84
C LEU A 47 -0.13 -17.17 10.28
N LEU A 48 0.67 -16.17 9.90
CA LEU A 48 2.04 -16.40 9.43
C LEU A 48 2.94 -16.99 10.53
N SER A 49 2.76 -16.57 11.78
CA SER A 49 3.49 -17.11 12.92
C SER A 49 3.19 -18.59 13.13
N PHE A 50 1.95 -19.03 12.94
CA PHE A 50 1.57 -20.44 12.97
C PHE A 50 2.27 -21.25 11.87
N ILE A 51 2.35 -20.71 10.65
CA ILE A 51 3.04 -21.37 9.54
C ILE A 51 4.56 -21.45 9.84
N SER A 52 5.12 -20.43 10.50
CA SER A 52 6.55 -20.39 10.84
C SER A 52 6.96 -21.48 11.85
N ILE A 53 6.03 -22.02 12.65
CA ILE A 53 6.31 -23.13 13.57
C ILE A 53 6.88 -24.34 12.79
N PHE A 54 6.39 -24.60 11.57
CA PHE A 54 6.90 -25.69 10.75
C PHE A 54 8.31 -25.43 10.19
N SER A 55 8.76 -24.17 10.14
CA SER A 55 10.11 -23.81 9.68
C SER A 55 11.20 -24.19 10.68
N PHE A 56 10.86 -24.48 11.94
CA PHE A 56 11.81 -24.98 12.95
C PHE A 56 12.31 -26.41 12.67
N ALA A 57 11.80 -27.09 11.62
CA ALA A 57 12.39 -28.33 11.11
C ALA A 57 13.88 -28.17 10.74
N VAL A 58 14.29 -26.95 10.34
CA VAL A 58 15.71 -26.58 10.19
C VAL A 58 16.01 -25.45 11.20
N PRO A 59 16.67 -25.75 12.34
CA PRO A 59 16.77 -24.81 13.47
C PRO A 59 17.33 -23.43 13.10
N VAL A 60 18.34 -23.38 12.22
CA VAL A 60 18.96 -22.13 11.78
C VAL A 60 17.97 -21.29 10.96
N ILE A 61 17.30 -21.89 9.98
CA ILE A 61 16.34 -21.18 9.12
C ILE A 61 15.13 -20.72 9.94
N GLY A 62 14.60 -21.58 10.82
CA GLY A 62 13.51 -21.23 11.72
C GLY A 62 13.85 -20.04 12.61
N GLY A 63 15.07 -20.01 13.17
CA GLY A 63 15.55 -18.88 13.97
C GLY A 63 15.59 -17.55 13.21
N PHE A 64 16.10 -17.54 11.98
CA PHE A 64 16.11 -16.32 11.14
C PHE A 64 14.70 -15.84 10.77
N ILE A 65 13.81 -16.77 10.39
CA ILE A 65 12.41 -16.44 10.08
C ILE A 65 11.73 -15.84 11.31
N TRP A 66 11.93 -16.44 12.49
CA TRP A 66 11.36 -15.94 13.74
C TRP A 66 11.87 -14.54 14.11
N LEU A 67 13.15 -14.26 13.87
CA LEU A 67 13.74 -12.93 14.10
C LEU A 67 13.11 -11.87 13.17
N ILE A 68 12.86 -12.21 11.91
CA ILE A 68 12.14 -11.34 10.98
C ILE A 68 10.73 -11.05 11.48
N PHE A 69 10.00 -12.06 11.98
CA PHE A 69 8.67 -11.85 12.56
C PHE A 69 8.70 -10.89 13.74
N LEU A 70 9.63 -11.10 14.67
CA LEU A 70 9.77 -10.23 15.84
C LEU A 70 10.09 -8.78 15.45
N ALA A 71 10.89 -8.57 14.40
CA ALA A 71 11.16 -7.23 13.86
C ALA A 71 9.90 -6.59 13.27
N VAL A 72 9.07 -7.35 12.55
CA VAL A 72 7.82 -6.85 11.98
C VAL A 72 6.78 -6.55 13.06
N ASP A 73 6.69 -7.37 14.11
CA ASP A 73 5.84 -7.12 15.28
C ASP A 73 6.26 -5.84 16.00
N ALA A 74 7.57 -5.69 16.27
CA ALA A 74 8.11 -4.47 16.88
C ALA A 74 7.83 -3.22 16.04
N TYR A 75 7.94 -3.32 14.70
CA TYR A 75 7.60 -2.23 13.80
C TYR A 75 6.09 -1.91 13.82
N GLY A 76 5.23 -2.93 13.85
CA GLY A 76 3.78 -2.78 14.00
C GLY A 76 3.36 -2.11 15.31
N ILE A 77 4.00 -2.47 16.42
CA ILE A 77 3.84 -1.81 17.73
C ILE A 77 4.26 -0.35 17.64
N TYR A 78 5.43 -0.06 17.05
CA TYR A 78 5.93 1.29 16.88
C TYR A 78 4.93 2.18 16.09
N LEU A 79 4.45 1.69 14.95
CA LEU A 79 3.44 2.39 14.14
C LEU A 79 2.15 2.62 14.93
N SER A 80 1.70 1.62 15.69
CA SER A 80 0.48 1.70 16.50
C SER A 80 0.59 2.78 17.59
N ILE A 81 1.73 2.86 18.29
CA ILE A 81 1.97 3.88 19.33
C ILE A 81 2.02 5.29 18.71
N LYS A 82 2.64 5.42 17.53
CA LYS A 82 2.66 6.69 16.77
C LYS A 82 1.29 7.04 16.19
N GLY A 83 0.37 6.08 16.07
CA GLY A 83 -0.95 6.28 15.50
C GLY A 83 -0.92 6.38 13.97
N LEU A 84 0.00 5.63 13.34
CA LEU A 84 0.23 5.65 11.89
C LEU A 84 -0.19 4.32 11.25
N THR A 85 -0.74 4.38 10.04
CA THR A 85 -1.14 3.20 9.25
C THR A 85 -0.22 3.01 8.04
N ASN A 86 1.08 2.86 8.29
CA ASN A 86 2.07 2.73 7.21
C ASN A 86 2.03 1.32 6.62
N PHE A 87 2.18 1.23 5.29
CA PHE A 87 2.26 -0.03 4.58
C PHE A 87 3.43 -0.89 5.08
N ILE A 88 3.13 -2.13 5.47
CA ILE A 88 4.11 -3.14 5.84
C ILE A 88 4.16 -4.16 4.69
N PRO A 89 5.33 -4.35 4.04
CA PRO A 89 5.48 -5.36 3.00
C PRO A 89 5.00 -6.74 3.49
N ILE A 90 4.35 -7.51 2.61
CA ILE A 90 3.78 -8.84 2.88
C ILE A 90 2.56 -8.80 3.81
N VAL A 91 2.67 -8.20 5.00
CA VAL A 91 1.60 -8.17 6.01
C VAL A 91 0.39 -7.37 5.56
N THR A 92 0.59 -6.15 5.04
CA THR A 92 -0.55 -5.31 4.61
C THR A 92 -1.31 -5.92 3.44
N PRO A 93 -0.66 -6.46 2.39
CA PRO A 93 -1.36 -7.22 1.35
C PRO A 93 -2.15 -8.41 1.90
N LEU A 94 -1.55 -9.21 2.79
CA LEU A 94 -2.24 -10.35 3.41
C LEU A 94 -3.42 -9.92 4.27
N GLY A 95 -3.28 -8.85 5.05
CA GLY A 95 -4.33 -8.28 5.88
C GLY A 95 -5.56 -7.82 5.08
N LYS A 96 -5.40 -7.43 3.81
CA LYS A 96 -6.52 -7.06 2.94
C LYS A 96 -7.36 -8.26 2.50
N ILE A 97 -6.77 -9.45 2.44
CA ILE A 97 -7.44 -10.70 2.04
C ILE A 97 -8.36 -11.20 3.16
N ILE A 98 -8.09 -10.81 4.41
CA ILE A 98 -8.81 -11.27 5.59
C ILE A 98 -10.17 -10.55 5.69
N PRO A 99 -11.31 -11.28 5.61
CA PRO A 99 -12.64 -10.70 5.66
C PRO A 99 -13.06 -10.42 7.11
N VAL A 100 -12.48 -9.39 7.72
CA VAL A 100 -12.76 -9.00 9.12
C VAL A 100 -14.24 -8.70 9.37
N GLU A 101 -14.97 -8.31 8.34
CA GLU A 101 -16.41 -8.06 8.39
C GLU A 101 -17.19 -9.34 8.68
N LYS A 102 -16.78 -10.46 8.05
CA LYS A 102 -17.37 -11.78 8.31
C LYS A 102 -17.01 -12.27 9.70
N ILE A 103 -15.76 -12.10 10.12
CA ILE A 103 -15.30 -12.50 11.46
C ILE A 103 -16.10 -11.75 12.53
N TYR A 104 -16.24 -10.42 12.37
CA TYR A 104 -17.05 -9.61 13.28
C TYR A 104 -18.52 -10.05 13.31
N ALA A 105 -19.13 -10.29 12.15
CA ALA A 105 -20.52 -10.71 12.07
C ALA A 105 -20.76 -12.06 12.76
N VAL A 106 -19.84 -13.01 12.60
CA VAL A 106 -19.88 -14.31 13.29
C VAL A 106 -19.71 -14.14 14.80
N LEU A 107 -18.79 -13.29 15.25
CA LEU A 107 -18.51 -13.08 16.68
C LEU A 107 -19.61 -12.32 17.42
N THR A 108 -20.28 -11.37 16.74
CA THR A 108 -21.20 -10.43 17.41
C THR A 108 -22.67 -10.63 17.04
N GLY A 109 -22.96 -11.39 15.98
CA GLY A 109 -24.31 -11.52 15.41
C GLY A 109 -24.85 -10.23 14.79
N LYS A 110 -24.01 -9.21 14.58
CA LYS A 110 -24.40 -7.88 14.08
C LYS A 110 -23.71 -7.58 12.75
N PRO A 111 -24.33 -6.79 11.86
CA PRO A 111 -23.66 -6.32 10.65
C PRO A 111 -22.43 -5.49 11.03
N PHE A 112 -21.33 -5.66 10.29
CA PHE A 112 -20.13 -4.85 10.49
C PHE A 112 -20.50 -3.38 10.31
N PRO A 113 -20.16 -2.49 11.27
CA PRO A 113 -20.42 -1.07 11.09
C PRO A 113 -19.64 -0.65 9.85
N GLN A 114 -20.36 -0.24 8.80
CA GLN A 114 -19.72 0.30 7.62
C GLN A 114 -18.89 1.47 8.09
N GLN A 115 -17.57 1.30 8.05
CA GLN A 115 -16.67 2.41 8.29
C GLN A 115 -17.03 3.41 7.21
N THR A 116 -17.27 4.66 7.61
CA THR A 116 -17.25 5.78 6.67
C THR A 116 -15.82 5.83 6.15
N ILE A 117 -15.52 5.04 5.11
CA ILE A 117 -14.19 4.95 4.54
C ILE A 117 -13.93 6.32 3.93
N LEU A 118 -13.15 7.10 4.66
CA LEU A 118 -12.47 8.28 4.18
C LEU A 118 -11.64 7.87 2.96
N GLN A 119 -12.26 8.05 1.81
CA GLN A 119 -11.78 8.44 0.50
C GLN A 119 -10.69 9.53 0.57
N SER A 120 -9.59 9.28 1.27
CA SER A 120 -8.55 10.28 1.59
C SER A 120 -7.18 9.96 1.00
N SER A 121 -7.09 8.99 0.08
CA SER A 121 -5.81 8.61 -0.56
C SER A 121 -5.81 8.61 -2.09
N SER A 122 -6.79 9.25 -2.73
CA SER A 122 -6.73 9.54 -4.20
C SER A 122 -6.72 11.03 -4.55
N GLN A 123 -6.72 11.94 -3.57
CA GLN A 123 -6.74 13.39 -3.80
C GLN A 123 -5.35 14.03 -3.58
N ASN A 124 -4.32 13.56 -4.25
CA ASN A 124 -3.11 14.39 -4.42
C ASN A 124 -2.28 14.12 -5.70
N THR A 125 -2.85 13.49 -6.73
CA THR A 125 -2.15 13.24 -8.00
C THR A 125 -2.86 13.81 -9.22
N GLN A 126 -3.97 14.54 -9.06
CA GLN A 126 -4.69 15.16 -10.20
C GLN A 126 -4.49 16.68 -10.35
N SER A 127 -3.83 17.35 -9.41
CA SER A 127 -3.62 18.81 -9.48
C SER A 127 -2.46 19.23 -10.39
N SER A 128 -1.64 18.29 -10.87
CA SER A 128 -0.43 18.61 -11.65
C SER A 128 -0.58 18.45 -13.17
N GLN A 129 -1.72 17.94 -13.67
CA GLN A 129 -1.93 17.78 -15.12
C GLN A 129 -2.80 18.88 -15.76
N GLN A 130 -3.41 19.77 -14.99
CA GLN A 130 -4.29 20.82 -15.54
C GLN A 130 -3.60 22.18 -15.79
N ILE A 131 -2.33 22.34 -15.39
CA ILE A 131 -1.58 23.60 -15.60
C ILE A 131 -0.78 23.59 -16.92
N ILE A 132 -0.54 22.43 -17.53
CA ILE A 132 0.26 22.36 -18.78
C ILE A 132 -0.60 22.59 -20.04
N GLN A 133 -1.93 22.53 -19.94
CA GLN A 133 -2.82 22.64 -21.13
C GLN A 133 -3.29 24.07 -21.45
N SER A 134 -2.99 25.07 -20.60
CA SER A 134 -3.43 26.47 -20.79
C SER A 134 -2.33 27.42 -21.31
N GLN A 135 -1.15 26.93 -21.70
CA GLN A 135 -0.07 27.77 -22.27
C GLN A 135 0.16 27.60 -23.79
N GLN A 136 -0.69 26.86 -24.52
CA GLN A 136 -0.48 26.63 -25.96
C GLN A 136 -1.44 27.37 -26.91
N GLN A 137 -2.16 28.38 -26.42
CA GLN A 137 -3.16 29.09 -27.24
C GLN A 137 -3.01 30.61 -27.17
N ASN A 138 -1.83 31.15 -27.47
CA ASN A 138 -1.75 32.53 -27.96
C ASN A 138 -0.41 32.87 -28.64
N THR A 139 -0.19 32.43 -29.88
CA THR A 139 0.70 33.14 -30.81
C THR A 139 0.29 32.85 -32.25
N GLN A 140 -0.73 33.54 -32.76
CA GLN A 140 -0.97 33.72 -34.19
C GLN A 140 -0.73 35.20 -34.52
N SER A 141 0.35 35.47 -35.25
CA SER A 141 0.52 36.70 -36.03
C SER A 141 0.38 36.34 -37.52
N PRO A 142 -0.32 37.15 -38.32
CA PRO A 142 -0.42 36.96 -39.76
C PRO A 142 0.81 37.56 -40.43
N GLN A 143 1.53 36.80 -41.25
CA GLN A 143 2.53 37.37 -42.15
C GLN A 143 2.47 36.73 -43.53
N GLN A 144 2.45 37.64 -44.51
CA GLN A 144 2.12 37.50 -45.91
C GLN A 144 3.15 36.69 -46.71
N THR A 145 2.66 35.95 -47.70
CA THR A 145 3.37 35.52 -48.92
C THR A 145 3.74 36.75 -49.77
N PRO A 146 4.90 36.79 -50.45
CA PRO A 146 4.99 36.29 -51.85
C PRO A 146 6.34 35.57 -52.15
N GLN A 147 6.31 34.40 -52.80
CA GLN A 147 6.54 34.19 -54.24
C GLN A 147 8.03 34.14 -54.67
N SER A 148 8.34 33.11 -55.48
CA SER A 148 9.51 32.86 -56.37
C SER A 148 10.28 31.60 -55.93
N ALA A 149 10.07 30.46 -56.59
CA ALA A 149 10.59 30.06 -57.91
C ALA A 149 12.06 29.60 -57.85
N ASP A 150 12.29 28.49 -58.55
CA ASP A 150 13.53 27.96 -59.10
C ASP A 150 14.30 26.81 -58.40
N THR A 151 14.34 25.71 -59.16
CA THR A 151 15.54 25.01 -59.64
C THR A 151 16.18 23.91 -58.75
N ALA A 152 15.83 22.68 -59.15
CA ALA A 152 16.71 21.61 -59.65
C ALA A 152 17.66 20.78 -58.74
N GLN A 153 17.87 19.56 -59.25
CA GLN A 153 18.94 18.56 -59.01
C GLN A 153 18.82 17.73 -57.71
N GLN A 154 18.57 16.41 -57.76
CA GLN A 154 19.36 15.28 -58.32
C GLN A 154 20.49 14.83 -57.37
N GLU A 155 20.80 13.52 -57.42
CA GLU A 155 21.76 12.71 -56.62
C GLU A 155 21.13 11.99 -55.41
N GLN A 156 20.91 10.67 -55.36
CA GLN A 156 21.66 9.49 -55.84
C GLN A 156 23.01 9.28 -55.12
N SER A 157 23.00 8.49 -54.04
CA SER A 157 24.10 7.56 -53.64
C SER A 157 23.66 6.84 -52.35
N THR A 158 23.43 5.52 -52.31
CA THR A 158 24.36 4.38 -52.49
C THR A 158 25.27 4.16 -51.28
N GLN A 159 25.22 2.92 -50.75
CA GLN A 159 26.28 2.23 -50.00
C GLN A 159 26.69 2.82 -48.63
N ASN A 160 27.21 2.07 -47.66
CA ASN A 160 27.84 0.75 -47.70
C ASN A 160 27.84 0.10 -46.30
N GLN A 161 27.80 -1.24 -46.31
CA GLN A 161 28.66 -2.19 -45.60
C GLN A 161 29.36 -1.82 -44.28
N SER A 162 29.36 -2.82 -43.39
CA SER A 162 30.52 -3.65 -42.96
C SER A 162 30.48 -3.86 -41.44
N SER A 163 30.29 -5.08 -40.93
CA SER A 163 31.21 -6.23 -40.93
C SER A 163 32.17 -6.22 -39.75
N ASN A 164 32.50 -7.44 -39.30
CA ASN A 164 33.45 -7.85 -38.27
C ASN A 164 33.01 -7.58 -36.83
N LYS A 165 32.95 -8.56 -35.93
CA LYS A 165 33.70 -9.82 -35.81
C LYS A 165 32.91 -10.80 -34.94
#